data_AF-A0A225DCR0-F1
#
_entry.id   AF-A0A225DCR0-F1
#
_cell.length_a   1.000
_cell.length_b   1.000
_cell.length_c   1.000
_cell.angle_alpha   90.00
_cell.angle_beta   90.00
_cell.angle_gamma   90.00
#
_symmetry.space_group_name_H-M   'P 1'
#
loop_
_entity.id
_entity.type
_entity.pdbx_description
1 polymer ?
#
loop_
_entity_poly.entity_id
_entity_poly.type
_entity_poly.pdbx_seq_one_letter_code
_entity_poly.pdbx_strand_id
1 'polypeptide(L)'
;MAVAPHVYAPPTAPIAGAADFTDPDLFEVQIFRGEGQWQMVAAIELVSEANKDRPETRRAFAVKCASYLQRGISVVFVDVVTTRSADFHTELGRLLHWPAEFHWTSPSGLSAISYRAVAREEEVHLEVWPHALAVGTALPTVPLWLAPDLAVPLELELTYAAACQSLRLDNSPPNP
;
A
#
# COMPACT_ATOMS: atom_id res chain seq x y z
N MET A 1 31.23 45.87 7.10
CA MET A 1 32.13 44.80 6.59
C MET A 1 31.35 43.50 6.63
N ALA A 2 30.98 42.94 5.47
CA ALA A 2 30.32 41.63 5.41
C ALA A 2 31.39 40.53 5.52
N VAL A 3 31.22 39.61 6.47
CA VAL A 3 32.09 38.43 6.61
C VAL A 3 31.69 37.43 5.54
N ALA A 4 32.62 37.04 4.68
CA ALA A 4 32.38 36.01 3.67
C ALA A 4 32.06 34.67 4.37
N PRO A 5 31.05 33.92 3.90
CA PRO A 5 30.71 32.64 4.51
C PRO A 5 31.88 31.66 4.39
N HIS A 6 32.29 31.07 5.52
CA HIS A 6 33.24 29.98 5.52
C HIS A 6 32.60 28.75 4.87
N VAL A 7 33.15 28.30 3.75
CA VAL A 7 32.69 27.09 3.06
C VAL A 7 33.17 25.88 3.86
N TYR A 8 32.23 25.13 4.44
CA TYR A 8 32.51 23.86 5.11
C TYR A 8 32.87 22.79 4.07
N ALA A 9 34.03 22.15 4.25
CA ALA A 9 34.46 21.01 3.46
C ALA A 9 34.27 19.73 4.29
N PRO A 10 33.32 18.85 3.95
CA PRO A 10 33.13 17.60 4.70
C PRO A 10 34.35 16.68 4.52
N PRO A 11 34.73 15.90 5.54
CA PRO A 11 35.79 14.90 5.42
C PRO A 11 35.35 13.79 4.47
N THR A 12 36.32 13.14 3.83
CA THR A 12 36.08 11.92 3.04
C THR A 12 35.37 10.87 3.89
N ALA A 13 34.33 10.24 3.34
CA ALA A 13 33.62 9.18 4.02
C ALA A 13 34.58 8.02 4.37
N PRO A 14 34.76 7.68 5.66
CA PRO A 14 35.69 6.62 6.07
C PRO A 14 35.14 5.22 5.75
N ILE A 15 33.84 5.11 5.47
CA ILE A 15 33.16 3.87 5.11
C ILE A 15 32.37 4.15 3.84
N ALA A 16 32.70 3.44 2.76
CA ALA A 16 31.98 3.48 1.50
C ALA A 16 31.88 2.06 0.94
N GLY A 17 30.71 1.69 0.45
CA GLY A 17 30.43 0.37 -0.11
C GLY A 17 29.14 0.40 -0.92
N ALA A 18 28.95 -0.60 -1.78
CA ALA A 18 27.70 -0.77 -2.48
C ALA A 18 26.60 -1.15 -1.47
N ALA A 19 25.53 -0.38 -1.45
CA ALA A 19 24.31 -0.71 -0.72
C ALA A 19 23.23 -1.05 -1.74
N ASP A 20 22.52 -2.15 -1.49
CA ASP A 20 21.37 -2.53 -2.30
C ASP A 20 20.13 -1.83 -1.72
N PHE A 21 19.59 -0.90 -2.50
CA PHE A 21 18.36 -0.19 -2.20
C PHE A 21 17.19 -0.67 -3.04
N THR A 22 17.23 -1.93 -3.55
CA THR A 22 16.25 -2.48 -4.50
C THR A 22 14.85 -1.91 -4.22
N ASP A 23 14.38 -1.08 -5.14
CA ASP A 23 12.99 -0.65 -5.17
C ASP A 23 12.23 -1.85 -5.73
N PRO A 24 11.43 -2.57 -4.92
CA PRO A 24 10.60 -3.62 -5.48
C PRO A 24 9.74 -2.97 -6.57
N ASP A 25 9.46 -3.66 -7.68
CA ASP A 25 8.49 -3.21 -8.68
C ASP A 25 7.13 -2.98 -7.96
N LEU A 26 6.93 -1.75 -7.49
CA LEU A 26 5.80 -1.32 -6.68
C LEU A 26 4.96 -0.45 -7.60
N PHE A 27 3.82 -0.99 -8.00
CA PHE A 27 2.82 -0.21 -8.69
C PHE A 27 1.96 0.48 -7.64
N GLU A 28 2.27 1.75 -7.41
CA GLU A 28 1.56 2.60 -6.47
C GLU A 28 0.77 3.68 -7.21
N VAL A 29 -0.47 3.89 -6.78
CA VAL A 29 -1.23 5.09 -7.11
C VAL A 29 -1.29 5.97 -5.88
N GLN A 30 -0.74 7.18 -5.98
CA GLN A 30 -0.75 8.17 -4.91
C GLN A 30 -1.85 9.20 -5.14
N ILE A 31 -2.64 9.46 -4.12
CA ILE A 31 -3.73 10.43 -4.17
C ILE A 31 -3.33 11.66 -3.36
N PHE A 32 -3.35 12.81 -4.03
CA PHE A 32 -3.04 14.10 -3.44
C PHE A 32 -4.28 14.99 -3.37
N ARG A 33 -4.38 15.79 -2.31
CA ARG A 33 -5.41 16.79 -2.11
C ARG A 33 -4.75 18.12 -1.74
N GLY A 34 -5.24 19.22 -2.30
CA GLY A 34 -4.85 20.57 -1.89
C GLY A 34 -5.11 21.63 -2.96
N GLU A 35 -5.32 22.87 -2.51
CA GLU A 35 -5.36 24.07 -3.34
C GLU A 35 -4.10 24.89 -3.02
N GLY A 36 -2.94 24.43 -3.52
CA GLY A 36 -1.64 25.12 -3.38
C GLY A 36 -0.54 24.25 -2.78
N GLN A 37 -0.76 23.66 -1.61
CA GLN A 37 0.13 22.62 -1.06
C GLN A 37 -0.52 21.25 -1.24
N TRP A 38 0.05 20.44 -2.13
CA TRP A 38 -0.40 19.07 -2.36
C TRP A 38 0.02 18.18 -1.19
N GLN A 39 -0.96 17.67 -0.47
CA GLN A 39 -0.76 16.68 0.58
C GLN A 39 -1.20 15.31 0.05
N MET A 40 -0.35 14.30 0.22
CA MET A 40 -0.74 12.91 0.00
C MET A 40 -1.75 12.51 1.07
N VAL A 41 -2.91 12.02 0.65
CA VAL A 41 -4.02 11.63 1.54
C VAL A 41 -4.35 10.15 1.47
N ALA A 42 -4.04 9.50 0.35
CA ALA A 42 -4.18 8.06 0.23
C ALA A 42 -3.16 7.46 -0.74
N ALA A 43 -2.93 6.15 -0.60
CA ALA A 43 -2.13 5.34 -1.51
C ALA A 43 -2.88 4.03 -1.85
N ILE A 44 -2.78 3.59 -3.10
CA ILE A 44 -3.22 2.27 -3.54
C ILE A 44 -1.97 1.49 -3.94
N GLU A 45 -1.66 0.40 -3.24
CA GLU A 45 -0.52 -0.47 -3.48
C GLU A 45 -0.97 -1.75 -4.18
N LEU A 46 -0.55 -1.96 -5.43
CA LEU A 46 -0.73 -3.23 -6.12
C LEU A 46 0.44 -4.15 -5.76
N VAL A 47 0.14 -5.29 -5.16
CA VAL A 47 1.15 -6.28 -4.79
C VAL A 47 1.72 -6.93 -6.05
N SER A 48 3.06 -6.98 -6.15
CA SER A 48 3.78 -7.68 -7.20
C SER A 48 4.40 -9.00 -6.71
N GLU A 49 4.82 -9.85 -7.64
CA GLU A 49 5.50 -11.12 -7.30
C GLU A 49 6.80 -10.90 -6.51
N ALA A 50 7.50 -9.80 -6.78
CA ALA A 50 8.72 -9.41 -6.09
C ALA A 50 8.46 -9.07 -4.61
N ASN A 51 7.31 -8.47 -4.29
CA ASN A 51 6.93 -8.22 -2.91
C ASN A 51 6.79 -9.52 -2.10
N LYS A 52 6.39 -10.62 -2.74
CA LYS A 52 6.23 -11.94 -2.09
C LYS A 52 7.50 -12.81 -2.11
N ASP A 53 8.58 -12.36 -2.75
CA ASP A 53 9.79 -13.16 -3.01
C ASP A 53 10.58 -13.50 -1.74
N ARG A 54 10.98 -12.48 -0.99
CA ARG A 54 11.92 -12.59 0.13
C ARG A 54 11.32 -12.01 1.41
N PRO A 55 11.70 -12.48 2.61
CA PRO A 55 11.28 -11.86 3.87
C PRO A 55 11.53 -10.34 3.92
N GLU A 56 12.65 -9.89 3.36
CA GLU A 56 13.06 -8.48 3.34
C GLU A 56 12.13 -7.64 2.47
N THR A 57 11.73 -8.13 1.29
CA THR A 57 10.80 -7.42 0.39
C THR A 57 9.39 -7.39 0.96
N ARG A 58 8.97 -8.47 1.64
CA ARG A 58 7.70 -8.49 2.37
C ARG A 58 7.65 -7.47 3.50
N ARG A 59 8.73 -7.40 4.28
CA ARG A 59 8.88 -6.42 5.35
C ARG A 59 8.96 -5.00 4.80
N ALA A 60 9.65 -4.76 3.71
CA ALA A 60 9.72 -3.44 3.07
C ALA A 60 8.34 -2.93 2.65
N PHE A 61 7.50 -3.80 2.05
CA PHE A 61 6.11 -3.49 1.74
C PHE A 61 5.30 -3.10 2.99
N ALA A 62 5.39 -3.91 4.06
CA ALA A 62 4.71 -3.61 5.31
C ALA A 62 5.19 -2.30 5.95
N VAL A 63 6.50 -2.01 5.92
CA VAL A 63 7.08 -0.76 6.42
C VAL A 63 6.57 0.45 5.64
N LYS A 64 6.47 0.35 4.31
CA LYS A 64 5.89 1.41 3.47
C LYS A 64 4.45 1.71 3.91
N CYS A 65 3.60 0.68 3.97
CA CYS A 65 2.21 0.82 4.40
C CYS A 65 2.08 1.40 5.82
N ALA A 66 2.91 0.91 6.76
CA ALA A 66 2.96 1.42 8.13
C ALA A 66 3.32 2.91 8.17
N SER A 67 4.28 3.34 7.35
CA SER A 67 4.70 4.75 7.30
C SER A 67 3.57 5.67 6.83
N TYR A 68 2.71 5.22 5.91
CA TYR A 68 1.53 5.94 5.48
C TYR A 68 0.48 6.03 6.59
N LEU A 69 0.14 4.91 7.22
CA LEU A 69 -0.84 4.88 8.31
C LEU A 69 -0.42 5.76 9.49
N GLN A 70 0.86 5.74 9.87
CA GLN A 70 1.40 6.61 10.92
C GLN A 70 1.29 8.10 10.60
N ARG A 71 1.21 8.46 9.31
CA ARG A 71 1.01 9.84 8.83
C ARG A 71 -0.46 10.20 8.60
N GLY A 72 -1.39 9.30 8.92
CA GLY A 72 -2.83 9.47 8.65
C GLY A 72 -3.21 9.32 7.17
N ILE A 73 -2.32 8.77 6.34
CA ILE A 73 -2.57 8.50 4.92
C ILE A 73 -3.31 7.16 4.83
N SER A 74 -4.47 7.15 4.17
CA SER A 74 -5.22 5.90 3.94
C SER A 74 -4.46 5.00 2.97
N VAL A 75 -4.46 3.70 3.22
CA VAL A 75 -3.80 2.73 2.34
C VAL A 75 -4.82 1.72 1.88
N VAL A 76 -4.87 1.46 0.59
CA VAL A 76 -5.50 0.25 0.05
C VAL A 76 -4.39 -0.59 -0.53
N PHE A 77 -4.28 -1.87 -0.17
CA PHE A 77 -3.49 -2.78 -0.99
C PHE A 77 -4.37 -3.81 -1.68
N VAL A 78 -3.95 -4.19 -2.88
CA VAL A 78 -4.65 -5.15 -3.73
C VAL A 78 -3.66 -6.26 -4.10
N ASP A 79 -3.90 -7.43 -3.54
CA ASP A 79 -3.11 -8.64 -3.75
C ASP A 79 -3.84 -9.64 -4.65
N VAL A 80 -3.42 -9.66 -5.91
CA VAL A 80 -3.89 -10.57 -6.96
C VAL A 80 -2.82 -11.59 -7.38
N VAL A 81 -1.67 -11.63 -6.68
CA VAL A 81 -0.55 -12.49 -7.06
C VAL A 81 -0.83 -13.93 -6.64
N THR A 82 -1.04 -14.81 -7.63
CA THR A 82 -1.39 -16.23 -7.44
C THR A 82 -0.19 -17.16 -7.43
N THR A 83 0.93 -16.76 -8.03
CA THR A 83 2.14 -17.59 -8.18
C THR A 83 2.90 -17.79 -6.87
N ARG A 84 2.64 -16.94 -5.87
CA ARG A 84 3.32 -16.90 -4.58
C ARG A 84 2.34 -16.51 -3.47
N SER A 85 2.61 -16.98 -2.25
CA SER A 85 1.78 -16.69 -1.08
C SER A 85 2.54 -15.85 -0.05
N ALA A 86 1.89 -14.79 0.41
CA ALA A 86 2.30 -13.96 1.53
C ALA A 86 1.06 -13.30 2.10
N ASP A 87 1.02 -13.09 3.41
CA ASP A 87 -0.08 -12.38 4.07
C ASP A 87 0.42 -11.02 4.56
N PHE A 88 0.20 -9.98 3.75
CA PHE A 88 0.64 -8.62 4.06
C PHE A 88 -0.15 -7.99 5.20
N HIS A 89 -1.38 -8.43 5.45
CA HIS A 89 -2.17 -7.97 6.60
C HIS A 89 -1.52 -8.45 7.90
N THR A 90 -1.18 -9.74 7.96
CA THR A 90 -0.46 -10.32 9.10
C THR A 90 0.95 -9.71 9.26
N GLU A 91 1.68 -9.48 8.17
CA GLU A 91 2.99 -8.81 8.23
C GLU A 91 2.90 -7.38 8.78
N LEU A 92 1.92 -6.60 8.31
CA LEU A 92 1.67 -5.24 8.78
C LEU A 92 1.25 -5.22 10.25
N GLY A 93 0.33 -6.11 10.65
CA GLY A 93 -0.12 -6.24 12.03
C GLY A 93 1.00 -6.65 12.99
N ARG A 94 1.88 -7.56 12.57
CA ARG A 94 3.08 -7.92 13.35
C ARG A 94 4.02 -6.73 13.52
N LEU A 95 4.27 -5.98 12.44
CA LEU A 95 5.16 -4.82 12.45
C LEU A 95 4.65 -3.72 13.39
N LEU A 96 3.34 -3.49 13.40
CA LEU A 96 2.68 -2.46 14.21
C LEU A 96 2.21 -2.96 15.58
N HIS A 97 2.45 -4.23 15.90
CA HIS A 97 2.04 -4.89 17.15
C HIS A 97 0.52 -4.80 17.39
N TRP A 98 -0.29 -5.01 16.35
CA TRP A 98 -1.75 -4.97 16.46
C TRP A 98 -2.29 -6.08 17.39
N PRO A 99 -3.34 -5.79 18.17
CA PRO A 99 -4.02 -6.80 18.98
C PRO A 99 -4.76 -7.83 18.12
N ALA A 100 -5.14 -8.93 18.75
CA ALA A 100 -5.76 -10.08 18.09
C ALA A 100 -7.12 -9.79 17.42
N GLU A 101 -7.80 -8.71 17.81
CA GLU A 101 -9.04 -8.25 17.16
C GLU A 101 -8.85 -7.83 15.70
N PHE A 102 -7.64 -7.42 15.33
CA PHE A 102 -7.29 -7.16 13.93
C PHE A 102 -6.84 -8.41 13.20
N HIS A 103 -6.81 -9.60 13.82
CA HIS A 103 -6.41 -10.80 13.09
C HIS A 103 -7.47 -11.18 12.04
N TRP A 104 -7.04 -11.19 10.80
CA TRP A 104 -7.82 -11.66 9.68
C TRP A 104 -6.91 -12.33 8.65
N THR A 105 -7.39 -13.39 8.01
CA THR A 105 -6.67 -14.06 6.92
C THR A 105 -7.62 -14.32 5.76
N SER A 106 -7.11 -14.15 4.54
CA SER A 106 -7.89 -14.48 3.35
C SER A 106 -7.95 -15.99 3.14
N PRO A 107 -9.15 -16.60 2.97
CA PRO A 107 -9.27 -18.02 2.67
C PRO A 107 -8.56 -18.47 1.38
N SER A 108 -8.39 -17.56 0.43
CA SER A 108 -7.74 -17.83 -0.87
C SER A 108 -6.26 -17.41 -0.89
N GLY A 109 -5.79 -16.69 0.13
CA GLY A 109 -4.49 -16.00 0.12
C GLY A 109 -4.44 -14.74 -0.75
N LEU A 110 -5.53 -14.35 -1.42
CA LEU A 110 -5.65 -13.11 -2.21
C LEU A 110 -6.58 -12.12 -1.49
N SER A 111 -6.26 -10.83 -1.51
CA SER A 111 -7.06 -9.85 -0.75
C SER A 111 -7.03 -8.45 -1.33
N ALA A 112 -8.10 -7.70 -1.10
CA ALA A 112 -8.11 -6.25 -1.21
C ALA A 112 -8.45 -5.71 0.18
N ILE A 113 -7.59 -4.88 0.75
CA ILE A 113 -7.79 -4.38 2.11
C ILE A 113 -7.60 -2.88 2.13
N SER A 114 -8.64 -2.18 2.58
CA SER A 114 -8.57 -0.76 2.87
C SER A 114 -8.26 -0.54 4.34
N TYR A 115 -7.38 0.42 4.62
CA TYR A 115 -6.94 0.82 5.94
C TYR A 115 -7.10 2.32 6.10
N ARG A 116 -7.51 2.71 7.30
CA ARG A 116 -7.53 4.11 7.71
C ARG A 116 -7.13 4.23 9.18
N ALA A 117 -6.18 5.12 9.47
CA ALA A 117 -5.91 5.56 10.83
C ALA A 117 -6.62 6.91 11.05
N VAL A 118 -7.49 6.98 12.06
CA VAL A 118 -8.21 8.20 12.45
C VAL A 118 -7.86 8.54 13.88
N ALA A 119 -7.42 9.77 14.14
CA ALA A 119 -7.32 10.26 15.51
C ALA A 119 -8.74 10.47 16.08
N ARG A 120 -9.06 9.79 17.18
CA ARG A 120 -10.29 10.01 17.96
C ARG A 120 -9.91 10.33 19.39
N GLU A 121 -10.31 11.52 19.86
CA GLU A 121 -9.94 12.01 21.18
C GLU A 121 -8.41 11.97 21.40
N GLU A 122 -7.92 11.08 22.27
CA GLU A 122 -6.50 10.90 22.61
C GLU A 122 -5.88 9.63 21.98
N GLU A 123 -6.64 8.86 21.19
CA GLU A 123 -6.20 7.57 20.65
C GLU A 123 -6.32 7.50 19.12
N VAL A 124 -5.31 6.91 18.48
CA VAL A 124 -5.36 6.59 17.05
C VAL A 124 -6.15 5.29 16.88
N HIS A 125 -7.30 5.39 16.21
CA HIS A 125 -8.12 4.25 15.86
C HIS A 125 -7.79 3.79 14.44
N LEU A 126 -7.39 2.53 14.33
CA LEU A 126 -7.26 1.85 13.04
C LEU A 126 -8.61 1.24 12.64
N GLU A 127 -9.03 1.49 11.42
CA GLU A 127 -10.17 0.86 10.79
C GLU A 127 -9.70 0.08 9.56
N VAL A 128 -10.22 -1.14 9.40
CA VAL A 128 -9.80 -2.08 8.36
C VAL A 128 -11.03 -2.67 7.68
N TRP A 129 -11.05 -2.68 6.35
CA TRP A 129 -12.09 -3.32 5.53
C TRP A 129 -11.45 -4.41 4.67
N PRO A 130 -11.31 -5.64 5.21
CA PRO A 130 -10.70 -6.73 4.47
C PRO A 130 -11.70 -7.42 3.55
N HIS A 131 -11.29 -7.68 2.31
CA HIS A 131 -12.05 -8.47 1.35
C HIS A 131 -11.17 -9.60 0.82
N ALA A 132 -11.65 -10.85 0.95
CA ALA A 132 -11.04 -11.98 0.28
C ALA A 132 -11.34 -11.91 -1.22
N LEU A 133 -10.32 -12.11 -2.04
CA LEU A 133 -10.46 -12.19 -3.50
C LEU A 133 -10.39 -13.65 -3.94
N ALA A 134 -10.99 -14.01 -5.06
CA ALA A 134 -10.80 -15.32 -5.66
C ALA A 134 -10.73 -15.23 -7.18
N VAL A 135 -9.94 -16.10 -7.80
CA VAL A 135 -9.86 -16.18 -9.26
C VAL A 135 -11.24 -16.53 -9.82
N GLY A 136 -11.65 -15.83 -10.89
CA GLY A 136 -12.96 -16.02 -11.52
C GLY A 136 -14.12 -15.32 -10.80
N THR A 137 -13.86 -14.59 -9.72
CA THR A 137 -14.86 -13.77 -9.03
C THR A 137 -14.64 -12.28 -9.32
N ALA A 138 -15.73 -11.51 -9.31
CA ALA A 138 -15.65 -10.06 -9.47
C ALA A 138 -14.90 -9.41 -8.30
N LEU A 139 -14.06 -8.43 -8.60
CA LEU A 139 -13.33 -7.65 -7.60
C LEU A 139 -14.29 -6.74 -6.80
N PRO A 140 -14.04 -6.54 -5.50
CA PRO A 140 -14.91 -5.73 -4.65
C PRO A 140 -14.76 -4.23 -4.94
N THR A 141 -15.78 -3.46 -4.58
CA THR A 141 -15.60 -2.02 -4.33
C THR A 141 -15.16 -1.83 -2.89
N VAL A 142 -14.05 -1.13 -2.67
CA VAL A 142 -13.51 -0.85 -1.33
C VAL A 142 -13.50 0.65 -1.06
N PRO A 143 -13.60 1.10 0.21
CA PRO A 143 -13.55 2.52 0.51
C PRO A 143 -12.12 3.06 0.33
N LEU A 144 -11.94 4.13 -0.44
CA LEU A 144 -10.71 4.92 -0.48
C LEU A 144 -10.93 6.21 0.30
N TRP A 145 -10.28 6.33 1.47
CA TRP A 145 -10.48 7.48 2.34
C TRP A 145 -9.54 8.63 1.96
N LEU A 146 -10.13 9.80 1.69
CA LEU A 146 -9.41 11.02 1.31
C LEU A 146 -9.35 12.04 2.46
N ALA A 147 -10.14 11.83 3.51
CA ALA A 147 -10.15 12.56 4.77
C ALA A 147 -10.89 11.75 5.86
N PRO A 148 -10.93 12.22 7.13
CA PRO A 148 -11.65 11.53 8.20
C PRO A 148 -13.15 11.31 7.95
N ASP A 149 -13.78 12.15 7.13
CA ASP A 149 -15.22 12.12 6.82
C ASP A 149 -15.52 11.98 5.32
N LEU A 150 -14.48 11.80 4.49
CA LEU A 150 -14.60 11.71 3.03
C LEU A 150 -14.01 10.38 2.53
N ALA A 151 -14.88 9.49 2.07
CA ALA A 151 -14.51 8.32 1.28
C ALA A 151 -15.04 8.44 -0.14
N VAL A 152 -14.29 7.91 -1.10
CA VAL A 152 -14.76 7.64 -2.47
C VAL A 152 -14.74 6.14 -2.72
N PRO A 153 -15.66 5.60 -3.54
CA PRO A 153 -15.63 4.19 -3.89
C PRO A 153 -14.44 3.90 -4.81
N LEU A 154 -13.60 2.93 -4.43
CA LEU A 154 -12.60 2.35 -5.32
C LEU A 154 -13.19 1.11 -5.98
N GLU A 155 -13.74 1.29 -7.18
CA GLU A 155 -14.45 0.26 -7.95
C GLU A 155 -13.45 -0.64 -8.72
N LEU A 156 -12.83 -1.59 -8.02
CA LEU A 156 -11.75 -2.42 -8.59
C LEU A 156 -12.20 -3.19 -9.83
N GLU A 157 -13.40 -3.79 -9.83
CA GLU A 157 -13.90 -4.55 -10.99
C GLU A 157 -14.11 -3.65 -12.21
N LEU A 158 -14.71 -2.47 -12.01
CA LEU A 158 -14.97 -1.52 -13.10
C LEU A 158 -13.65 -1.09 -13.75
N THR A 159 -12.65 -0.74 -12.93
CA THR A 159 -11.33 -0.31 -13.42
C THR A 159 -10.56 -1.45 -14.09
N TYR A 160 -10.63 -2.67 -13.55
CA TYR A 160 -10.04 -3.87 -14.15
C TYR A 160 -10.66 -4.18 -15.51
N ALA A 161 -11.99 -4.22 -15.61
CA ALA A 161 -12.68 -4.49 -16.87
C ALA A 161 -12.36 -3.43 -17.95
N ALA A 162 -12.32 -2.15 -17.56
CA ALA A 162 -11.94 -1.05 -18.46
C ALA A 162 -10.48 -1.19 -18.94
N ALA A 163 -9.56 -1.60 -18.06
CA ALA A 163 -8.17 -1.87 -18.42
C ALA A 163 -8.04 -3.06 -19.38
N CYS A 164 -8.72 -4.18 -19.10
CA CYS A 164 -8.75 -5.34 -20.00
C CYS A 164 -9.30 -4.98 -21.37
N GLN A 165 -10.39 -4.21 -21.44
CA GLN A 165 -10.94 -3.73 -22.71
C GLN A 165 -9.94 -2.85 -23.48
N SER A 166 -9.27 -1.93 -22.78
CA SER A 166 -8.28 -1.03 -23.38
C SER A 166 -7.06 -1.78 -23.92
N LEU A 167 -6.64 -2.83 -23.21
CA LEU A 167 -5.52 -3.70 -23.58
C LEU A 167 -5.91 -4.85 -24.52
N ARG A 168 -7.20 -4.97 -24.87
CA ARG A 168 -7.77 -6.06 -25.69
C ARG A 168 -7.51 -7.45 -25.12
N LEU A 169 -7.51 -7.56 -23.79
CA LEU A 169 -7.44 -8.84 -23.09
C LEU A 169 -8.83 -9.49 -23.11
N ASP A 170 -8.88 -10.77 -23.44
CA ASP A 170 -10.11 -11.55 -23.29
C ASP A 170 -10.37 -11.77 -21.80
N ASN A 171 -11.47 -11.22 -21.31
CA ASN A 171 -11.89 -11.31 -19.91
C ASN A 171 -13.10 -12.26 -19.75
N SER A 172 -13.38 -13.06 -20.78
CA SER A 172 -14.41 -14.11 -20.70
C SER A 172 -14.00 -15.14 -19.64
N PRO A 173 -14.93 -15.62 -18.79
CA PRO A 173 -14.61 -16.68 -17.85
C PRO A 173 -14.09 -17.92 -18.61
N PRO A 174 -13.08 -18.65 -18.08
CA PRO A 174 -12.61 -19.86 -18.73
C PRO A 174 -13.77 -20.83 -18.90
N ASN A 175 -13.90 -21.41 -20.09
CA ASN A 175 -14.92 -22.41 -20.41
C ASN A 175 -14.77 -23.59 -19.43
N PRO A 176 -15.86 -24.07 -18.79
CA PRO A 176 -15.80 -25.12 -17.77
C PRO A 176 -15.21 -26.44 -18.26
#